data_AF-U1RIB9-F1
#
_entry.id   AF-U1RIB9-F1
#
_cell.length_a   1.000
_cell.length_b   1.000
_cell.length_c   1.000
_cell.angle_alpha   90.00
_cell.angle_beta   90.00
_cell.angle_gamma   90.00
#
_symmetry.space_group_name_H-M   'P 1'
#
loop_
_entity.id
_entity.type
_entity.pdbx_description
1 polymer ?
#
loop_
_entity_poly.entity_id
_entity_poly.type
_entity_poly.pdbx_seq_one_letter_code
_entity_poly.pdbx_strand_id
1 'polypeptide(L)' 'GGATGTPAVVIDMTPVRDRSGPARLLGVVPGRSKKVLKTWLAARDELWK' A
#
# COMPACT_ATOMS: atom_id res chain seq x y z
N GLY A 1 -13.74 -19.49 -12.75
CA GLY A 1 -12.61 -18.93 -13.52
C GLY A 1 -12.13 -17.66 -12.84
N GLY A 2 -10.82 -17.55 -12.63
CA GLY A 2 -10.04 -16.33 -12.34
C GLY A 2 -10.57 -15.35 -11.29
N ALA A 3 -10.26 -15.57 -10.00
CA ALA A 3 -10.34 -14.48 -9.03
C ALA A 3 -9.30 -13.41 -9.39
N THR A 4 -9.72 -12.32 -10.03
CA THR A 4 -8.92 -11.12 -10.22
C THR A 4 -8.55 -10.58 -8.85
N GLY A 5 -7.32 -10.85 -8.40
CA GLY A 5 -6.83 -10.33 -7.14
C GLY A 5 -6.78 -8.80 -7.20
N THR A 6 -7.31 -8.12 -6.17
CA THR A 6 -7.19 -6.66 -6.07
C THR A 6 -5.71 -6.28 -6.09
N PRO A 7 -5.25 -5.43 -7.02
CA PRO A 7 -3.87 -4.96 -7.02
C PRO A 7 -3.60 -4.10 -5.78
N ALA A 8 -2.36 -4.11 -5.29
CA ALA A 8 -1.87 -3.10 -4.35
C ALA A 8 -1.19 -1.96 -5.12
N VAL A 9 -1.28 -0.74 -4.61
CA VAL A 9 -0.64 0.44 -5.20
C VAL A 9 0.35 1.01 -4.19
N VAL A 10 1.58 1.28 -4.62
CA VAL A 10 2.61 1.93 -3.79
C VAL A 10 2.78 3.37 -4.25
N ILE A 11 2.49 4.31 -3.34
CA ILE A 11 2.55 5.75 -3.60
C ILE A 11 3.64 6.36 -2.73
N ASP A 12 4.56 7.09 -3.36
CA ASP A 12 5.51 7.95 -2.67
C ASP A 12 4.83 9.25 -2.25
N MET A 13 4.83 9.50 -0.94
CA MET A 13 4.27 10.71 -0.32
C MET A 13 5.36 11.73 0.06
N THR A 14 6.63 11.42 -0.15
CA THR A 14 7.77 12.29 0.21
C THR A 14 7.66 13.68 -0.42
N PRO A 15 7.33 13.82 -1.72
CA PRO A 15 7.23 15.16 -2.33
C PRO A 15 6.12 16.03 -1.73
N VAL A 16 5.03 15.39 -1.29
CA VAL A 16 3.91 16.09 -0.62
C VAL A 16 4.34 16.57 0.76
N ARG A 17 5.05 15.72 1.52
CA ARG A 17 5.58 16.06 2.85
C ARG A 17 6.58 17.21 2.79
N ASP A 18 7.45 17.19 1.80
CA ASP A 18 8.50 18.19 1.62
C ASP A 18 8.03 19.44 0.87
N ARG A 19 6.75 19.49 0.47
CA ARG A 19 6.17 20.55 -0.38
C ARG A 19 6.95 20.78 -1.69
N SER A 20 7.63 19.74 -2.18
CA SER A 20 8.45 19.78 -3.39
C SER A 20 7.71 19.26 -4.62
N GLY A 21 6.51 18.70 -4.45
CA GLY A 21 5.65 18.31 -5.56
C GLY A 21 4.50 17.37 -5.19
N PRO A 22 3.76 16.87 -6.18
CA PRO A 22 2.67 15.92 -5.96
C PRO A 22 3.19 14.52 -5.59
N ALA A 23 2.32 13.73 -4.97
CA ALA A 23 2.57 12.30 -4.74
C ALA A 23 2.80 11.57 -6.07
N ARG A 24 3.60 10.50 -6.03
CA ARG A 24 4.02 9.79 -7.24
C ARG A 24 3.75 8.30 -7.10
N LEU A 25 3.23 7.68 -8.16
CA LEU A 25 3.04 6.24 -8.23
C LEU A 25 4.40 5.56 -8.45
N LEU A 26 4.84 4.72 -7.51
CA LEU A 26 6.07 3.94 -7.65
C LEU A 26 5.83 2.57 -8.29
N GLY A 27 4.63 2.00 -8.12
CA GLY A 27 4.32 0.72 -8.73
C GLY A 27 2.95 0.16 -8.36
N VAL A 28 2.51 -0.79 -9.16
CA VAL A 28 1.29 -1.58 -8.95
C VAL A 28 1.71 -3.04 -8.77
N VAL A 29 1.36 -3.64 -7.65
CA VAL A 29 1.67 -5.04 -7.36
C VAL A 29 0.42 -5.88 -7.61
N PRO A 30 0.43 -6.78 -8.62
CA PRO A 30 -0.72 -7.63 -8.92
C PRO A 30 -0.92 -8.71 -7.85
N GLY A 31 -2.18 -8.88 -7.42
CA GLY A 31 -2.62 -10.05 -6.64
C GLY A 31 -2.56 -9.92 -5.11
N ARG A 32 -3.55 -10.55 -4.46
CA ARG A 32 -3.73 -10.86 -3.02
C ARG A 32 -3.39 -9.77 -1.99
N SER A 33 -3.44 -8.49 -2.37
CA SER A 33 -3.24 -7.35 -1.46
C SER A 33 -4.08 -7.46 -0.18
N LYS A 34 -5.32 -7.96 -0.28
CA LYS A 34 -6.21 -8.18 0.87
C LYS A 34 -5.65 -9.17 1.92
N LYS A 35 -5.02 -10.28 1.51
CA LYS A 35 -4.47 -11.27 2.45
C LYS A 35 -3.19 -10.73 3.09
N VAL A 36 -2.30 -10.17 2.28
CA VAL A 36 -1.03 -9.59 2.73
C VAL A 36 -1.26 -8.42 3.69
N LEU A 37 -2.19 -7.52 3.36
CA LEU A 37 -2.56 -6.39 4.22
C LEU A 37 -3.11 -6.86 5.56
N LYS A 38 -4.00 -7.86 5.57
CA LYS A 38 -4.54 -8.42 6.82
C LYS A 38 -3.43 -9.03 7.69
N THR A 39 -2.51 -9.79 7.09
CA THR A 39 -1.36 -10.36 7.80
C THR A 39 -0.45 -9.27 8.37
N TRP A 40 -0.15 -8.25 7.58
CA TRP A 40 0.68 -7.12 8.02
C TRP A 40 0.01 -6.31 9.15
N LEU A 41 -1.29 -6.03 9.03
CA LEU A 41 -2.06 -5.34 10.08
C LEU A 41 -2.08 -6.14 11.39
N ALA A 42 -2.24 -7.46 11.32
CA ALA A 42 -2.23 -8.32 12.50
C ALA A 42 -0.85 -8.46 13.16
N ALA A 43 0.23 -8.28 12.39
CA ALA A 43 1.60 -8.37 12.86
C ALA A 43 2.18 -7.04 13.37
N ARG A 44 1.44 -5.93 13.26
CA ARG A 44 1.91 -4.61 13.66
C ARG A 44 1.52 -4.33 15.11
N ASP A 45 2.50 -3.95 15.92
CA ASP A 45 2.28 -3.51 17.30
C ASP A 45 1.30 -2.33 17.37
N GLU A 46 0.47 -2.28 18.42
CA GLU A 46 -0.58 -1.28 18.64
C GLU A 46 -0.06 0.16 18.89
N LEU A 47 1.21 0.46 18.58
CA LEU A 47 1.88 1.76 18.75
C LEU A 47 1.19 2.96 18.06
N TRP A 48 0.09 2.76 17.35
CA TRP A 48 -0.62 3.77 16.58
C TRP A 48 -2.14 3.83 16.84
N LYS A 49 -2.65 3.15 17.87
CA LYS A 49 -3.93 3.54 18.48
C LYS A 49 -3.71 4.70 19.45
#